data_AF-A0A094GGX6-F1
#
_entry.id   AF-A0A094GGX6-F1
#
_cell.length_a   1.000
_cell.length_b   1.000
_cell.length_c   1.000
_cell.angle_alpha   90.00
_cell.angle_beta   90.00
_cell.angle_gamma   90.00
#
_symmetry.space_group_name_H-M   'P 1'
#
loop_
_entity.id
_entity.type
_entity.pdbx_description
1 polymer ?
#
loop_
_entity_poly.entity_id
_entity_poly.type
_entity_poly.pdbx_seq_one_letter_code
_entity_poly.pdbx_strand_id
1 'polypeptide(L)'
;MPSLRTNLEKLAVLDQNPNAKRQRSCSPEIEEVLELPPLPAPVKDFAPYFSKASDTPVAELLEPYHAYESELRKFYAQQPDDPVLKDGHINTVPIYAGQESSLKIRARNLEAETEAEKEKYILSLSKADRKPDGSPAVVASLKEFQSNFNLFSESSLSELDWSNVVAAGSSVTTALLPVPEKWSGSKKSLREYYHDRLAPASDVDLFLYGLTEEEGLEKIKHIETTVRDSILHEVTTIHCPASL
;
A
#
# COMPACT_ATOMS: atom_id res chain seq x y z
N MET A 1 -72.89 -44.05 6.24
CA MET A 1 -72.96 -44.58 7.62
C MET A 1 -72.32 -43.56 8.55
N PRO A 2 -73.05 -43.01 9.54
CA PRO A 2 -72.64 -41.87 10.37
C PRO A 2 -72.13 -42.27 11.77
N SER A 3 -71.30 -41.42 12.41
CA SER A 3 -71.37 -41.02 13.85
C SER A 3 -70.19 -40.07 14.15
N LEU A 4 -70.34 -38.77 14.41
CA LEU A 4 -70.90 -38.06 15.58
C LEU A 4 -69.95 -37.92 16.79
N ARG A 5 -69.49 -36.65 16.97
CA ARG A 5 -69.37 -35.86 18.22
C ARG A 5 -68.25 -36.27 19.20
N THR A 6 -67.50 -35.34 19.82
CA THR A 6 -67.99 -34.25 20.70
C THR A 6 -67.02 -33.05 20.83
N ASN A 7 -67.60 -31.85 20.91
CA ASN A 7 -67.03 -30.59 21.38
C ASN A 7 -66.86 -30.57 22.91
N LEU A 8 -65.95 -29.73 23.45
CA LEU A 8 -66.28 -28.78 24.53
C LEU A 8 -65.17 -27.73 24.76
N GLU A 9 -65.62 -26.54 25.17
CA GLU A 9 -65.05 -25.19 25.08
C GLU A 9 -64.31 -24.67 26.34
N LYS A 10 -63.64 -23.51 26.14
CA LYS A 10 -63.30 -22.40 27.09
C LYS A 10 -62.11 -22.63 28.04
N LEU A 11 -61.26 -21.65 28.36
CA LEU A 11 -61.52 -20.25 28.75
C LEU A 11 -60.35 -19.32 28.38
N ALA A 12 -60.69 -18.06 28.11
CA ALA A 12 -59.78 -16.93 27.92
C ALA A 12 -59.33 -16.30 29.25
N VAL A 13 -58.14 -15.68 29.26
CA VAL A 13 -57.83 -14.51 30.11
C VAL A 13 -56.97 -13.53 29.31
N LEU A 14 -57.49 -12.30 29.17
CA LEU A 14 -56.79 -11.09 28.74
C LEU A 14 -55.98 -10.50 29.91
N ASP A 15 -54.83 -9.89 29.62
CA ASP A 15 -54.40 -8.63 30.24
C ASP A 15 -53.41 -7.93 29.28
N GLN A 16 -53.86 -6.93 28.52
CA GLN A 16 -53.75 -5.48 28.75
C GLN A 16 -52.57 -4.82 27.99
N ASN A 17 -52.96 -4.02 27.00
CA ASN A 17 -52.19 -3.12 26.13
C ASN A 17 -51.86 -1.82 26.90
N PRO A 18 -50.76 -1.07 26.62
CA PRO A 18 -50.88 0.02 25.63
C PRO A 18 -49.57 0.43 24.89
N ASN A 19 -49.78 1.06 23.72
CA ASN A 19 -48.84 1.87 22.91
C ASN A 19 -48.00 1.18 21.81
N ALA A 20 -48.67 1.10 20.65
CA ALA A 20 -48.06 1.17 19.33
C ALA A 20 -47.06 2.33 19.19
N LYS A 21 -45.88 2.06 18.61
CA LYS A 21 -45.27 2.85 17.52
C LYS A 21 -44.01 2.19 16.96
N ARG A 22 -44.07 1.91 15.65
CA ARG A 22 -42.98 1.66 14.69
C ARG A 22 -42.07 0.44 14.96
N GLN A 23 -42.56 -0.74 14.58
CA GLN A 23 -41.65 -1.75 14.04
C GLN A 23 -41.26 -1.30 12.62
N ARG A 24 -40.03 -0.80 12.48
CA ARG A 24 -39.33 -0.93 11.19
C ARG A 24 -39.22 -2.44 10.94
N SER A 25 -39.69 -2.89 9.79
CA SER A 25 -39.36 -4.21 9.27
C SER A 25 -37.85 -4.24 8.99
N CYS A 26 -37.05 -4.57 9.99
CA CYS A 26 -35.73 -5.12 9.74
C CYS A 26 -35.92 -6.63 9.68
N SER A 27 -35.83 -7.17 8.47
CA SER A 27 -35.38 -8.55 8.29
C SER A 27 -34.12 -8.76 9.14
N PRO A 28 -33.87 -9.96 9.69
CA PRO A 28 -32.61 -10.23 10.34
C PRO A 28 -31.52 -10.10 9.27
N GLU A 29 -30.74 -9.03 9.34
CA GLU A 29 -29.45 -8.94 8.68
C GLU A 29 -28.64 -10.09 9.27
N ILE A 30 -28.43 -11.13 8.47
CA ILE A 30 -27.41 -12.12 8.78
C ILE A 30 -26.11 -11.32 8.66
N GLU A 31 -25.56 -10.87 9.78
CA GLU A 31 -24.19 -10.35 9.81
C GLU A 31 -23.31 -11.44 9.18
N GLU A 32 -22.78 -11.15 8.00
CA GLU A 32 -21.89 -12.04 7.29
C GLU A 32 -20.66 -12.24 8.18
N VAL A 33 -20.41 -13.48 8.60
CA VAL A 33 -19.24 -13.80 9.41
C VAL A 33 -18.03 -13.67 8.50
N LEU A 34 -17.32 -12.55 8.63
CA LEU A 34 -16.07 -12.33 7.92
C LEU A 34 -14.96 -13.17 8.57
N GLU A 35 -14.20 -13.87 7.75
CA GLU A 35 -13.03 -14.64 8.19
C GLU A 35 -11.85 -14.34 7.27
N LEU A 36 -10.67 -14.17 7.86
CA LEU A 36 -9.45 -14.00 7.10
C LEU A 36 -8.90 -15.37 6.67
N PRO A 37 -8.57 -15.56 5.39
CA PRO A 37 -7.98 -16.81 4.93
C PRO A 37 -6.58 -17.00 5.55
N PRO A 38 -6.14 -18.26 5.75
CA PRO A 38 -4.82 -18.51 6.32
C PRO A 38 -3.71 -18.07 5.37
N LEU A 39 -2.63 -17.53 5.93
CA LEU A 39 -1.43 -17.16 5.19
C LEU A 39 -0.31 -18.21 5.37
N PRO A 40 0.51 -18.44 4.33
CA PRO A 40 1.67 -19.34 4.43
C PRO A 40 2.76 -18.81 5.37
N ALA A 41 2.84 -17.48 5.51
CA ALA A 41 3.62 -16.78 6.53
C ALA A 41 2.95 -15.44 6.83
N PRO A 42 3.08 -14.89 8.06
CA PRO A 42 2.57 -13.55 8.38
C PRO A 42 3.07 -12.49 7.37
N VAL A 43 2.27 -11.45 7.08
CA VAL A 43 2.61 -10.42 6.09
C VAL A 43 3.97 -9.76 6.39
N LYS A 44 4.24 -9.47 7.67
CA LYS A 44 5.54 -8.94 8.12
C LYS A 44 6.74 -9.84 7.79
N ASP A 45 6.50 -11.14 7.65
CA ASP A 45 7.48 -12.18 7.35
C ASP A 45 7.43 -12.59 5.86
N PHE A 46 6.78 -11.78 5.00
CA PHE A 46 6.70 -12.06 3.56
C PHE A 46 8.08 -12.10 2.90
N ALA A 47 8.99 -11.17 3.21
CA ALA A 47 10.34 -11.14 2.61
C ALA A 47 11.15 -12.44 2.87
N PRO A 48 11.26 -12.95 4.11
CA PRO A 48 11.95 -14.22 4.37
C PRO A 48 11.19 -15.44 3.81
N TYR A 49 9.86 -15.42 3.75
CA TYR A 49 9.08 -16.47 3.06
C TYR A 49 9.39 -16.48 1.56
N PHE A 50 9.28 -15.31 0.93
CA PHE A 50 9.56 -15.10 -0.49
C PHE A 50 10.97 -15.55 -0.83
N SER A 51 12.00 -15.14 -0.09
CA SER A 51 13.39 -15.54 -0.43
C SER A 51 13.65 -17.06 -0.37
N LYS A 52 12.91 -17.82 0.45
CA LYS A 52 13.05 -19.29 0.56
C LYS A 52 12.33 -20.06 -0.53
N ALA A 53 11.25 -19.50 -1.09
CA ALA A 53 10.44 -20.18 -2.09
C ALA A 53 10.93 -19.89 -3.53
N SER A 54 12.21 -20.15 -3.82
CA SER A 54 12.86 -19.78 -5.09
C SER A 54 12.23 -20.43 -6.33
N ASP A 55 11.70 -21.65 -6.16
CA ASP A 55 11.26 -22.50 -7.27
C ASP A 55 9.78 -22.28 -7.64
N THR A 56 9.06 -21.47 -6.85
CA THR A 56 7.65 -21.15 -7.08
C THR A 56 7.51 -19.84 -7.85
N PRO A 57 6.65 -19.77 -8.88
CA PRO A 57 6.35 -18.53 -9.58
C PRO A 57 5.85 -17.43 -8.63
N VAL A 58 6.27 -16.18 -8.87
CA VAL A 58 5.90 -15.02 -8.02
C VAL A 58 4.39 -14.84 -7.92
N ALA A 59 3.67 -15.05 -9.04
CA ALA A 59 2.21 -14.93 -9.06
C ALA A 59 1.55 -15.89 -8.07
N GLU A 60 1.96 -17.17 -8.08
CA GLU A 60 1.45 -18.20 -7.15
C GLU A 60 1.81 -17.87 -5.69
N LEU A 61 3.01 -17.33 -5.44
CA LEU A 61 3.41 -16.93 -4.08
C LEU A 61 2.56 -15.79 -3.51
N LEU A 62 2.02 -14.93 -4.36
CA LEU A 62 1.20 -13.77 -3.95
C LEU A 62 -0.29 -14.10 -3.81
N GLU A 63 -0.79 -15.17 -4.44
CA GLU A 63 -2.21 -15.53 -4.40
C GLU A 63 -2.82 -15.60 -2.99
N PRO A 64 -2.19 -16.27 -1.99
CA PRO A 64 -2.74 -16.30 -0.63
C PRO A 64 -2.83 -14.91 0.00
N TYR A 65 -1.86 -14.04 -0.29
CA TYR A 65 -1.81 -12.68 0.23
C TYR A 65 -2.85 -11.78 -0.46
N HIS A 66 -3.11 -11.96 -1.75
CA HIS A 66 -4.18 -11.27 -2.46
C HIS A 66 -5.57 -11.66 -1.95
N ALA A 67 -5.79 -12.96 -1.69
CA ALA A 67 -7.02 -13.44 -1.08
C ALA A 67 -7.22 -12.85 0.33
N TYR A 68 -6.16 -12.87 1.15
CA TYR A 68 -6.17 -12.26 2.48
C TYR A 68 -6.48 -10.77 2.45
N GLU A 69 -5.81 -10.02 1.59
CA GLU A 69 -6.01 -8.58 1.44
C GLU A 69 -7.43 -8.23 0.96
N SER A 70 -7.99 -9.05 0.06
CA SER A 70 -9.36 -8.89 -0.45
C SER A 70 -10.40 -9.05 0.65
N GLU A 71 -10.23 -10.02 1.55
CA GLU A 71 -11.12 -10.20 2.71
C GLU A 71 -10.88 -9.11 3.76
N LEU A 72 -9.63 -8.73 4.02
CA LEU A 72 -9.30 -7.65 4.95
C LEU A 72 -9.97 -6.31 4.57
N ARG A 73 -10.12 -6.01 3.28
CA ARG A 73 -10.89 -4.84 2.83
C ARG A 73 -12.34 -4.86 3.30
N LYS A 74 -12.96 -6.04 3.42
CA LYS A 74 -14.34 -6.15 3.94
C LYS A 74 -14.39 -5.80 5.42
N PHE A 75 -13.39 -6.20 6.20
CA PHE A 75 -13.28 -5.77 7.61
C PHE A 75 -13.23 -4.24 7.71
N TYR A 76 -12.36 -3.57 6.95
CA TYR A 76 -12.31 -2.10 6.96
C TYR A 76 -13.64 -1.44 6.54
N ALA A 77 -14.39 -2.06 5.62
CA ALA A 77 -15.63 -1.50 5.11
C ALA A 77 -16.87 -1.78 6.00
N GLN A 78 -16.92 -2.96 6.62
CA GLN A 78 -18.13 -3.48 7.28
C GLN A 78 -17.98 -3.62 8.80
N GLN A 79 -16.75 -3.86 9.28
CA GLN A 79 -16.45 -4.11 10.69
C GLN A 79 -15.18 -3.32 11.13
N PRO A 80 -15.19 -1.97 11.03
CA PRO A 80 -14.00 -1.14 11.27
C PRO A 80 -13.48 -1.20 12.72
N ASP A 81 -14.34 -1.58 13.68
CA ASP A 81 -13.99 -1.72 15.09
C ASP A 81 -13.51 -3.15 15.45
N ASP A 82 -13.40 -4.06 14.47
CA ASP A 82 -12.99 -5.44 14.72
C ASP A 82 -11.57 -5.49 15.33
N PRO A 83 -11.34 -6.31 16.38
CA PRO A 83 -10.03 -6.46 17.00
C PRO A 83 -8.88 -6.80 16.04
N VAL A 84 -9.17 -7.44 14.90
CA VAL A 84 -8.19 -7.77 13.86
C VAL A 84 -7.56 -6.52 13.25
N LEU A 85 -8.30 -5.40 13.20
CA LEU A 85 -7.82 -4.14 12.63
C LEU A 85 -7.05 -3.26 13.63
N LYS A 86 -6.95 -3.70 14.90
CA LYS A 86 -6.20 -2.94 15.92
C LYS A 86 -4.71 -2.80 15.59
N ASP A 87 -4.16 -3.76 14.87
CA ASP A 87 -2.81 -3.65 14.32
C ASP A 87 -2.85 -2.83 13.03
N GLY A 88 -2.47 -1.55 13.12
CA GLY A 88 -2.37 -0.64 11.97
C GLY A 88 -1.34 -1.08 10.90
N HIS A 89 -0.57 -2.13 11.16
CA HIS A 89 0.42 -2.70 10.25
C HIS A 89 0.07 -4.10 9.73
N ILE A 90 -1.14 -4.60 10.00
CA ILE A 90 -1.56 -5.98 9.71
C ILE A 90 -1.32 -6.42 8.25
N ASN A 91 -1.37 -5.49 7.31
CA ASN A 91 -1.15 -5.74 5.88
C ASN A 91 0.02 -4.94 5.29
N THR A 92 1.08 -4.74 6.08
CA THR A 92 2.29 -4.03 5.65
C THR A 92 3.51 -4.94 5.70
N VAL A 93 4.36 -4.84 4.67
CA VAL A 93 5.63 -5.59 4.61
C VAL A 93 6.77 -4.64 4.96
N PRO A 94 7.50 -4.88 6.08
CA PRO A 94 8.62 -4.04 6.45
C PRO A 94 9.84 -4.33 5.57
N ILE A 95 10.18 -3.38 4.69
CA ILE A 95 11.30 -3.54 3.74
C ILE A 95 12.66 -3.48 4.46
N TYR A 96 12.85 -2.52 5.36
CA TYR A 96 14.10 -2.29 6.08
C TYR A 96 14.08 -2.88 7.50
N ALA A 97 13.92 -4.20 7.59
CA ALA A 97 13.86 -4.94 8.84
C ALA A 97 14.89 -6.09 8.92
N GLY A 98 16.04 -5.93 8.25
CA GLY A 98 17.14 -6.91 8.24
C GLY A 98 17.02 -7.99 7.16
N GLN A 99 16.06 -7.84 6.25
CA GLN A 99 15.82 -8.76 5.12
C GLN A 99 15.91 -8.04 3.76
N GLU A 100 16.28 -6.76 3.73
CA GLU A 100 16.38 -5.96 2.50
C GLU A 100 17.32 -6.59 1.45
N SER A 101 18.38 -7.26 1.89
CA SER A 101 19.32 -7.95 1.01
C SER A 101 18.73 -9.20 0.34
N SER A 102 17.69 -9.80 0.94
CA SER A 102 16.98 -10.99 0.45
C SER A 102 15.94 -10.66 -0.64
N LEU A 103 15.54 -9.39 -0.75
CA LEU A 103 14.61 -8.92 -1.78
C LEU A 103 15.34 -8.80 -3.12
N LYS A 104 15.33 -9.90 -3.87
CA LYS A 104 15.92 -9.99 -5.20
C LYS A 104 14.86 -10.04 -6.28
N ILE A 105 15.22 -9.51 -7.45
CA ILE A 105 14.43 -9.60 -8.66
C ILE A 105 14.42 -11.06 -9.13
N ARG A 106 13.22 -11.58 -9.40
CA ARG A 106 13.04 -12.85 -10.10
C ARG A 106 12.64 -12.54 -11.53
N ALA A 107 13.62 -12.59 -12.43
CA ALA A 107 13.38 -12.26 -13.83
C ALA A 107 12.71 -13.43 -14.55
N ARG A 108 11.88 -13.08 -15.53
CA ARG A 108 11.26 -14.05 -16.42
C ARG A 108 12.29 -14.73 -17.32
N ASN A 109 12.21 -16.05 -17.42
CA ASN A 109 12.99 -16.82 -18.38
C ASN A 109 12.21 -17.00 -19.69
N LEU A 110 12.31 -16.02 -20.59
CA LEU A 110 11.58 -16.03 -21.86
C LEU A 110 11.92 -17.21 -22.78
N GLU A 111 13.10 -17.80 -22.64
CA GLU A 111 13.52 -18.94 -23.46
C GLU A 111 12.80 -20.23 -23.02
N ALA A 112 12.46 -20.33 -21.73
CA ALA A 112 11.72 -21.46 -21.16
C ALA A 112 10.19 -21.28 -21.22
N GLU A 113 9.69 -20.07 -21.48
CA GLU A 113 8.26 -19.78 -21.55
C GLU A 113 7.63 -20.25 -22.86
N THR A 114 6.41 -20.77 -22.77
CA THR A 114 5.58 -21.09 -23.95
C THR A 114 5.08 -19.81 -24.62
N GLU A 115 4.69 -19.91 -25.90
CA GLU A 115 4.11 -18.75 -26.61
C GLU A 115 2.83 -18.26 -25.95
N ALA A 116 1.98 -19.17 -25.47
CA ALA A 116 0.77 -18.80 -24.73
C ALA A 116 1.07 -18.00 -23.45
N GLU A 117 2.18 -18.30 -22.76
CA GLU A 117 2.60 -17.53 -21.58
C GLU A 117 3.10 -16.13 -21.97
N LYS A 118 3.83 -16.02 -23.09
CA LYS A 118 4.31 -14.73 -23.61
C LYS A 118 3.16 -13.84 -24.04
N GLU A 119 2.15 -14.41 -24.70
CA GLU A 119 0.96 -13.70 -25.21
C GLU A 119 0.08 -13.09 -24.12
N LYS A 120 0.18 -13.56 -22.86
CA LYS A 120 -0.51 -12.92 -21.71
C LYS A 120 -0.06 -11.48 -21.48
N TYR A 121 1.09 -11.06 -22.02
CA TYR A 121 1.70 -9.75 -21.75
C TYR A 121 1.59 -8.81 -22.95
N ILE A 122 0.58 -7.94 -22.94
CA ILE A 122 0.30 -6.96 -24.02
C ILE A 122 1.42 -5.91 -24.16
N LEU A 123 2.06 -5.52 -23.05
CA LEU A 123 3.14 -4.53 -23.01
C LEU A 123 4.44 -5.18 -22.53
N SER A 124 4.99 -6.09 -23.33
CA SER A 124 6.23 -6.77 -23.00
C SER A 124 7.42 -5.79 -22.94
N LEU A 125 8.20 -5.83 -21.87
CA LEU A 125 9.43 -5.05 -21.75
C LEU A 125 10.49 -5.52 -22.75
N SER A 126 11.22 -4.56 -23.32
CA SER A 126 12.37 -4.81 -24.16
C SER A 126 13.50 -5.49 -23.36
N LYS A 127 14.49 -6.07 -24.05
CA LYS A 127 15.65 -6.67 -23.37
C LYS A 127 16.42 -5.65 -22.52
N ALA A 128 16.47 -4.39 -22.95
CA ALA A 128 17.19 -3.32 -22.25
C ALA A 128 16.47 -2.85 -20.98
N ASP A 129 15.14 -2.94 -20.94
CA ASP A 129 14.33 -2.49 -19.80
C ASP A 129 14.12 -3.60 -18.75
N ARG A 130 14.46 -4.85 -19.10
CA ARG A 130 14.38 -5.99 -18.18
C ARG A 130 15.54 -5.96 -17.20
N LYS A 131 15.20 -6.03 -15.92
CA LYS A 131 16.18 -6.12 -14.85
C LYS A 131 16.76 -7.55 -14.76
N PRO A 132 18.06 -7.72 -14.47
CA PRO A 132 18.68 -9.04 -14.35
C PRO A 132 18.08 -9.86 -13.21
N ASP A 133 18.02 -11.18 -13.39
CA ASP A 133 17.67 -12.11 -12.32
C ASP A 133 18.67 -12.01 -11.15
N GLY A 134 18.19 -12.15 -9.92
CA GLY A 134 19.00 -12.10 -8.70
C GLY A 134 19.54 -10.72 -8.33
N SER A 135 19.35 -9.70 -9.17
CA SER A 135 19.74 -8.33 -8.85
C SER A 135 18.86 -7.74 -7.72
N PRO A 136 19.35 -6.74 -6.96
CA PRO A 136 18.55 -6.15 -5.89
C PRO A 136 17.21 -5.59 -6.40
N ALA A 137 16.11 -5.87 -5.67
CA ALA A 137 14.79 -5.32 -6.00
C ALA A 137 14.59 -3.91 -5.40
N VAL A 138 15.26 -3.64 -4.28
CA VAL A 138 15.21 -2.37 -3.55
C VAL A 138 16.62 -1.88 -3.23
N VAL A 139 16.77 -0.57 -2.97
CA VAL A 139 18.02 0.02 -2.45
C VAL A 139 18.42 -0.58 -1.10
N ALA A 140 19.71 -0.55 -0.79
CA ALA A 140 20.30 -1.40 0.25
C ALA A 140 20.01 -0.93 1.68
N SER A 141 19.52 0.29 1.89
CA SER A 141 19.24 0.82 3.22
C SER A 141 18.15 1.88 3.23
N LEU A 142 17.53 2.08 4.39
CA LEU A 142 16.58 3.17 4.61
C LEU A 142 17.21 4.55 4.35
N LYS A 143 18.49 4.72 4.70
CA LYS A 143 19.23 5.97 4.46
C LYS A 143 19.38 6.27 2.96
N GLU A 144 19.63 5.25 2.16
CA GLU A 144 19.72 5.39 0.71
C GLU A 144 18.34 5.74 0.12
N PHE A 145 17.28 5.06 0.56
CA PHE A 145 15.91 5.42 0.20
C PHE A 145 15.58 6.88 0.55
N GLN A 146 15.86 7.31 1.78
CA GLN A 146 15.63 8.71 2.21
C GLN A 146 16.43 9.71 1.36
N SER A 147 17.67 9.37 1.01
CA SER A 147 18.51 10.21 0.14
C SER A 147 17.91 10.33 -1.28
N ASN A 148 17.41 9.22 -1.82
CA ASN A 148 16.75 9.19 -3.13
C ASN A 148 15.41 9.93 -3.10
N PHE A 149 14.60 9.72 -2.05
CA PHE A 149 13.31 10.37 -1.88
C PHE A 149 13.46 11.88 -1.75
N ASN A 150 14.44 12.35 -0.97
CA ASN A 150 14.75 13.78 -0.86
C ASN A 150 15.24 14.37 -2.19
N LEU A 151 15.95 13.60 -3.02
CA LEU A 151 16.36 14.09 -4.34
C LEU A 151 15.17 14.14 -5.31
N PHE A 152 14.32 13.12 -5.27
CA PHE A 152 13.10 13.04 -6.06
C PHE A 152 12.15 14.21 -5.72
N SER A 153 11.96 14.50 -4.44
CA SER A 153 11.11 15.61 -3.99
C SER A 153 11.82 16.97 -4.02
N GLU A 154 13.05 17.06 -4.55
CA GLU A 154 13.87 18.28 -4.54
C GLU A 154 14.01 18.92 -3.15
N SER A 155 14.05 18.08 -2.12
CA SER A 155 14.10 18.44 -0.69
C SER A 155 12.92 19.28 -0.20
N SER A 156 11.84 19.42 -1.00
CA SER A 156 10.64 20.19 -0.63
C SER A 156 9.89 19.68 0.60
N LEU A 157 10.19 18.45 1.04
CA LEU A 157 9.56 17.79 2.18
C LEU A 157 10.52 17.59 3.37
N SER A 158 11.71 18.21 3.36
CA SER A 158 12.73 17.95 4.38
C SER A 158 12.29 18.35 5.79
N GLU A 159 11.49 19.42 5.89
CA GLU A 159 10.99 19.96 7.16
C GLU A 159 9.55 19.52 7.48
N LEU A 160 9.00 18.55 6.74
CA LEU A 160 7.63 18.09 6.95
C LEU A 160 7.50 17.31 8.26
N ASP A 161 6.53 17.68 9.09
CA ASP A 161 6.06 16.81 10.17
C ASP A 161 5.20 15.67 9.62
N TRP A 162 5.82 14.48 9.56
CA TRP A 162 5.25 13.23 9.05
C TRP A 162 4.17 12.60 9.93
N SER A 163 3.87 13.16 11.12
CA SER A 163 2.75 12.68 11.93
C SER A 163 1.46 12.69 11.11
N ASN A 164 0.68 11.60 11.11
CA ASN A 164 -0.57 11.49 10.36
C ASN A 164 -0.45 11.65 8.83
N VAL A 165 0.76 11.57 8.27
CA VAL A 165 1.03 11.63 6.83
C VAL A 165 1.71 10.34 6.35
N VAL A 166 1.31 9.81 5.20
CA VAL A 166 2.00 8.73 4.49
C VAL A 166 2.28 9.18 3.06
N ALA A 167 3.53 9.03 2.62
CA ALA A 167 3.86 9.13 1.19
C ALA A 167 3.61 7.78 0.51
N ALA A 168 3.06 7.80 -0.71
CA ALA A 168 2.90 6.60 -1.51
C ALA A 168 3.09 6.91 -3.00
N GLY A 169 2.63 5.98 -3.84
CA GLY A 169 2.68 6.15 -5.30
C GLY A 169 4.08 6.07 -5.88
N SER A 170 4.22 6.64 -7.07
CA SER A 170 5.44 6.55 -7.87
C SER A 170 6.65 7.17 -7.17
N SER A 171 6.46 8.22 -6.38
CA SER A 171 7.51 8.91 -5.63
C SER A 171 8.28 7.96 -4.69
N VAL A 172 7.53 7.12 -3.96
CA VAL A 172 8.10 6.12 -3.04
C VAL A 172 8.67 4.94 -3.83
N THR A 173 7.92 4.40 -4.79
CA THR A 173 8.43 3.24 -5.56
C THR A 173 9.70 3.57 -6.31
N THR A 174 9.78 4.77 -6.90
CA THR A 174 10.93 5.24 -7.67
C THR A 174 12.16 5.41 -6.77
N ALA A 175 12.00 6.01 -5.59
CA ALA A 175 13.08 6.17 -4.62
C ALA A 175 13.56 4.83 -4.02
N LEU A 176 12.70 3.80 -4.00
CA LEU A 176 13.04 2.44 -3.57
C LEU A 176 13.87 1.66 -4.60
N LEU A 177 13.78 1.98 -5.89
CA LEU A 177 14.45 1.20 -6.93
C LEU A 177 15.97 1.47 -6.93
N PRO A 178 16.81 0.41 -7.10
CA PRO A 178 18.24 0.59 -7.32
C PRO A 178 18.51 1.43 -8.56
N VAL A 179 19.37 2.44 -8.40
CA VAL A 179 19.80 3.32 -9.50
C VAL A 179 20.86 2.60 -10.35
N PRO A 180 20.75 2.60 -11.70
CA PRO A 180 21.79 2.06 -12.55
C PRO A 180 23.15 2.73 -12.32
N GLU A 181 24.24 1.96 -12.36
CA GLU A 181 25.60 2.42 -12.05
C GLU A 181 26.03 3.64 -12.89
N LYS A 182 25.56 3.73 -14.13
CA LYS A 182 25.78 4.88 -15.03
C LYS A 182 25.35 6.21 -14.40
N TRP A 183 24.34 6.21 -13.53
CA TRP A 183 23.72 7.42 -12.97
C TRP A 183 24.05 7.63 -11.49
N SER A 184 24.64 6.65 -10.80
CA SER A 184 24.90 6.70 -9.35
C SER A 184 26.11 7.54 -8.93
N GLY A 185 26.93 7.99 -9.89
CA GLY A 185 28.23 8.64 -9.60
C GLY A 185 28.16 10.06 -9.03
N SER A 186 27.06 10.79 -9.16
CA SER A 186 26.92 12.16 -8.65
C SER A 186 25.48 12.56 -8.37
N LYS A 187 25.26 13.57 -7.51
CA LYS A 187 23.92 14.15 -7.29
C LYS A 187 23.30 14.70 -8.57
N LYS A 188 24.12 15.30 -9.45
CA LYS A 188 23.67 15.84 -10.73
C LYS A 188 23.18 14.73 -11.67
N SER A 189 23.92 13.63 -11.79
CA SER A 189 23.52 12.49 -12.62
C SER A 189 22.30 11.76 -12.06
N LEU A 190 22.17 11.68 -10.73
CA LEU A 190 20.96 11.15 -10.09
C LEU A 190 19.74 12.03 -10.37
N ARG A 191 19.91 13.36 -10.30
CA ARG A 191 18.84 14.31 -10.62
C ARG A 191 18.38 14.18 -12.08
N GLU A 192 19.31 14.12 -13.03
CA GLU A 192 19.00 13.85 -14.46
C GLU A 192 18.26 12.51 -14.62
N TYR A 193 18.69 11.47 -13.90
CA TYR A 193 18.03 10.17 -13.98
C TYR A 193 16.58 10.21 -13.51
N TYR A 194 16.30 10.82 -12.35
CA TYR A 194 14.94 10.90 -11.82
C TYR A 194 14.06 11.85 -12.65
N HIS A 195 14.52 13.07 -12.90
CA HIS A 195 13.70 14.16 -13.43
C HIS A 195 13.69 14.28 -14.96
N ASP A 196 14.66 13.71 -15.67
CA ASP A 196 14.69 13.81 -17.15
C ASP A 196 14.40 12.47 -17.83
N ARG A 197 14.49 11.34 -17.11
CA ARG A 197 14.40 10.00 -17.71
C ARG A 197 13.35 9.10 -17.08
N LEU A 198 13.45 8.87 -15.78
CA LEU A 198 12.63 7.86 -15.10
C LEU A 198 11.22 8.37 -14.83
N ALA A 199 11.10 9.61 -14.35
CA ALA A 199 9.85 10.15 -13.81
C ALA A 199 9.68 11.66 -14.12
N PRO A 200 9.79 12.10 -15.40
CA PRO A 200 9.91 13.52 -15.74
C PRO A 200 8.68 14.39 -15.45
N ALA A 201 7.51 13.77 -15.28
CA ALA A 201 6.28 14.46 -14.95
C ALA A 201 5.63 13.88 -13.67
N SER A 202 6.44 13.25 -12.81
CA SER A 202 5.92 12.60 -11.62
C SER A 202 5.73 13.59 -10.47
N ASP A 203 4.67 13.36 -9.72
CA ASP A 203 4.27 14.04 -8.49
C ASP A 203 4.65 13.22 -7.25
N VAL A 204 4.36 13.80 -6.07
CA VAL A 204 4.46 13.14 -4.77
C VAL A 204 3.06 13.02 -4.16
N ASP A 205 2.60 11.80 -3.99
CA ASP A 205 1.32 11.51 -3.34
C ASP A 205 1.48 11.46 -1.82
N LEU A 206 0.79 12.36 -1.11
CA LEU A 206 0.68 12.38 0.34
C LEU A 206 -0.75 12.06 0.78
N PHE A 207 -0.89 11.14 1.71
CA PHE A 207 -2.16 10.71 2.29
C PHE A 207 -2.23 11.09 3.77
N LEU A 208 -3.35 11.67 4.19
CA LEU A 208 -3.61 12.02 5.58
C LEU A 208 -4.46 10.94 6.25
N TYR A 209 -4.17 10.61 7.51
CA TYR A 209 -4.91 9.60 8.26
C TYR A 209 -5.09 9.97 9.73
N GLY A 210 -6.17 9.49 10.36
CA GLY A 210 -6.40 9.65 11.80
C GLY A 210 -6.56 11.09 12.27
N LEU A 211 -7.03 11.98 11.39
CA LEU A 211 -7.33 13.38 11.69
C LEU A 211 -8.82 13.64 11.51
N THR A 212 -9.35 14.58 12.29
CA THR A 212 -10.64 15.22 11.99
C THR A 212 -10.53 16.12 10.75
N GLU A 213 -11.67 16.61 10.24
CA GLU A 213 -11.68 17.51 9.07
C GLU A 213 -10.91 18.81 9.36
N GLU A 214 -11.13 19.42 10.52
CA GLU A 214 -10.46 20.65 10.92
C GLU A 214 -8.95 20.45 11.09
N GLU A 215 -8.53 19.36 11.75
CA GLU A 215 -7.11 19.02 11.89
C GLU A 215 -6.46 18.71 10.52
N GLY A 216 -7.21 18.05 9.63
CA GLY A 216 -6.78 17.77 8.26
C GLY A 216 -6.54 19.06 7.47
N LEU A 217 -7.43 20.04 7.58
CA LEU A 217 -7.25 21.36 6.94
C LEU A 217 -6.01 22.09 7.46
N GLU A 218 -5.77 22.07 8.77
CA GLU A 218 -4.54 22.64 9.34
C GLU A 218 -3.28 21.88 8.90
N LYS A 219 -3.35 20.55 8.79
CA LYS A 219 -2.23 19.75 8.26
C LYS A 219 -1.95 20.06 6.79
N ILE A 220 -2.96 20.29 5.96
CA ILE A 220 -2.79 20.71 4.56
C ILE A 220 -2.09 22.08 4.48
N LYS A 221 -2.51 23.06 5.30
CA LYS A 221 -1.85 24.38 5.36
C LYS A 221 -0.39 24.27 5.81
N HIS A 222 -0.11 23.40 6.78
CA HIS A 222 1.25 23.11 7.22
C HIS A 222 2.09 22.52 6.08
N ILE A 223 1.59 21.49 5.38
CA ILE A 223 2.28 20.89 4.23
C ILE A 223 2.58 21.94 3.16
N GLU A 224 1.59 22.75 2.79
CA GLU A 224 1.75 23.80 1.76
C GLU A 224 2.81 24.83 2.18
N THR A 225 2.78 25.28 3.43
CA THR A 225 3.76 26.24 3.96
C THR A 225 5.17 25.64 3.97
N THR A 226 5.31 24.40 4.45
CA THR A 226 6.60 23.69 4.48
C THR A 226 7.19 23.54 3.08
N VAL A 227 6.38 23.13 2.10
CA VAL A 227 6.82 22.98 0.70
C VAL A 227 7.25 24.33 0.13
N ARG A 228 6.41 25.36 0.31
CA ARG A 228 6.68 26.72 -0.17
C ARG A 228 7.98 27.29 0.41
N ASP A 229 8.21 27.10 1.70
CA ASP A 229 9.37 27.65 2.40
C ASP A 229 10.66 26.86 2.11
N SER A 230 10.55 25.58 1.74
CA SER A 230 11.69 24.71 1.38
C SER A 230 12.22 24.97 -0.03
N ILE A 231 11.43 25.58 -0.92
CA ILE A 231 11.85 25.92 -2.27
C ILE A 231 12.64 27.24 -2.24
N LEU A 232 13.95 27.15 -2.42
CA LEU A 232 14.82 28.32 -2.58
C LEU A 232 14.35 29.17 -3.78
N HIS A 233 13.80 30.34 -3.50
CA HIS A 233 13.36 31.31 -4.50
C HIS A 233 14.51 32.18 -5.02
N GLU A 234 15.68 32.18 -4.36
CA GLU A 234 16.80 33.06 -4.69
C GLU A 234 18.09 32.28 -5.02
N VAL A 235 18.61 32.50 -6.24
CA VAL A 235 19.94 32.02 -6.64
C VAL A 235 20.99 33.03 -6.17
N THR A 236 21.79 32.66 -5.18
CA THR A 236 22.97 33.44 -4.80
C THR A 236 24.17 33.00 -5.63
N THR A 237 24.67 33.89 -6.50
CA THR A 237 25.91 33.65 -7.26
C THR A 237 27.11 34.14 -6.46
N ILE A 238 28.03 33.23 -6.13
CA ILE A 238 29.31 33.58 -5.49
C ILE A 238 30.38 33.65 -6.59
N HIS A 239 30.88 34.86 -6.87
CA HIS A 239 32.04 35.07 -7.71
C HIS A 239 33.30 35.03 -6.85
N CYS A 240 34.20 34.09 -7.11
CA CYS A 240 35.50 34.03 -6.46
C CYS A 240 36.57 34.52 -7.46
N PRO A 241 37.17 35.71 -7.26
CA PRO A 241 38.24 36.19 -8.12
C PRO A 241 39.47 35.30 -7.96
N ALA A 242 40.04 34.83 -9.06
CA ALA A 242 41.36 34.21 -9.04
C ALA A 242 42.42 35.33 -8.94
N SER A 243 43.07 35.45 -7.79
CA SER A 243 44.30 36.23 -7.66
C SER A 243 45.45 35.43 -8.28
N LEU A 244 45.94 35.89 -9.44
CA LEU A 244 47.20 35.45 -10.06
C LEU A 244 48.41 35.97 -9.27
#